data_AF-A0A670JTX2-F1
#
_entry.id   AF-A0A670JTX2-F1
#
_cell.length_a   1.000
_cell.length_b   1.000
_cell.length_c   1.000
_cell.angle_alpha   90.00
_cell.angle_beta   90.00
_cell.angle_gamma   90.00
#
_symmetry.space_group_name_H-M   'P 1'
#
loop_
_entity.id
_entity.type
_entity.pdbx_description
1 polymer ?
#
loop_
_entity_poly.entity_id
_entity_poly.type
_entity_poly.pdbx_seq_one_letter_code
_entity_poly.pdbx_strand_id
1 'polypeptide(L)'
;MDVVIQIVNKIMAKGLNHRQFCLLLDEVESTYSDFLLHNKVRWLSRGEVLKRFVTCLEEVKTFLASKELTFAELEQPEWLEKLHFMVDMTAHLNTLNTTLQGKGGTALHMLEEVLAFERKLTVFVKDFQRGTLSHFPSLREFKQSHDTINLEYFKSAITAMQSSFGKRFCGFREGKNTFSFPVTPLAIDPSLLNMTAFPGVSQPDLELELADIADKDIWVSKFKCLTATLEDVARQKAILAQNHKWSDIENLPKQDKLVFETWNAIPNTYINMKKYAFGVLSIFGSTYVCEQVFSNMNYIKNKHRSRLTDDSLQACVKMKVTSYSPDVQTLSSEVQEQKSH
;
A
#
# COMPACT_ATOMS: atom_id res chain seq x y z
N MET A 1 5.47 19.10 6.49
CA MET A 1 4.48 18.80 5.43
C MET A 1 3.38 19.86 5.36
N ASP A 2 2.91 20.40 6.50
CA ASP A 2 1.81 21.38 6.50
C ASP A 2 2.09 22.63 5.68
N VAL A 3 3.32 23.16 5.71
CA VAL A 3 3.74 24.30 4.87
C VAL A 3 3.56 24.00 3.38
N VAL A 4 4.04 22.84 2.91
CA VAL A 4 3.84 22.40 1.51
C VAL A 4 2.35 22.32 1.17
N ILE A 5 1.55 21.72 2.04
CA ILE A 5 0.10 21.61 1.83
C ILE A 5 -0.56 23.01 1.79
N GLN A 6 -0.14 23.93 2.65
CA GLN A 6 -0.64 25.30 2.66
C GLN A 6 -0.29 26.04 1.37
N ILE A 7 0.94 25.91 0.88
CA ILE A 7 1.40 26.51 -0.38
C ILE A 7 0.59 25.95 -1.54
N VAL A 8 0.54 24.62 -1.68
CA VAL A 8 -0.23 23.95 -2.74
C VAL A 8 -1.70 24.37 -2.69
N ASN A 9 -2.32 24.41 -1.50
CA ASN A 9 -3.70 24.87 -1.38
C ASN A 9 -3.86 26.34 -1.77
N LYS A 10 -2.92 27.24 -1.46
CA LYS A 10 -3.00 28.66 -1.87
C LYS A 10 -2.89 28.82 -3.39
N ILE A 11 -2.07 28.00 -4.05
CA ILE A 11 -1.95 27.98 -5.52
C ILE A 11 -3.26 27.46 -6.13
N MET A 12 -3.78 26.35 -5.61
CA MET A 12 -4.96 25.67 -6.16
C MET A 12 -6.31 26.34 -5.78
N ALA A 13 -6.37 27.13 -4.71
CA ALA A 13 -7.64 27.67 -4.19
C ALA A 13 -8.29 28.72 -5.10
N LYS A 14 -7.50 29.44 -5.92
CA LYS A 14 -8.01 30.42 -6.88
C LYS A 14 -7.80 29.89 -8.29
N GLY A 15 -8.87 29.70 -9.06
CA GLY A 15 -8.79 29.18 -10.43
C GLY A 15 -7.87 29.98 -11.35
N LEU A 16 -7.75 31.31 -11.13
CA LEU A 16 -6.78 32.15 -11.83
C LEU A 16 -5.33 31.81 -11.45
N ASN A 17 -5.04 31.65 -10.16
CA ASN A 17 -3.69 31.29 -9.68
C ASN A 17 -3.27 29.93 -10.21
N HIS A 18 -4.19 28.96 -10.19
CA HIS A 18 -3.95 27.62 -10.72
C HIS A 18 -3.60 27.65 -12.21
N ARG A 19 -4.40 28.34 -13.03
CA ARG A 19 -4.11 28.50 -14.47
C ARG A 19 -2.79 29.21 -14.73
N GLN A 20 -2.50 30.27 -13.99
CA GLN A 20 -1.24 31.02 -14.12
C GLN A 20 -0.02 30.18 -13.72
N PHE A 21 -0.16 29.33 -12.71
CA PHE A 21 0.89 28.41 -12.32
C PHE A 21 1.10 27.30 -13.37
N CYS A 22 0.03 26.73 -13.93
CA CYS A 22 0.15 25.76 -15.02
C CYS A 22 0.85 26.37 -16.24
N LEU A 23 0.50 27.62 -16.61
CA LEU A 23 1.16 28.33 -17.70
C LEU A 23 2.65 28.55 -17.45
N LEU A 24 3.03 28.87 -16.21
CA LEU A 24 4.44 29.00 -15.82
C LEU A 24 5.18 27.66 -15.98
N LEU A 25 4.58 26.56 -15.54
CA LEU A 25 5.16 25.22 -15.68
C LEU A 25 5.33 24.82 -17.14
N ASP A 26 4.35 25.14 -17.99
CA ASP A 26 4.41 24.89 -19.43
C ASP A 26 5.49 25.76 -20.10
N GLU A 27 5.64 27.01 -19.70
CA GLU A 27 6.62 27.95 -20.26
C GLU A 27 8.07 27.55 -19.96
N VAL A 28 8.33 26.96 -18.79
CA VAL A 28 9.67 26.49 -18.40
C VAL A 28 9.93 25.02 -18.77
N GLU A 29 9.01 24.40 -19.52
CA GLU A 29 9.04 22.96 -19.86
C GLU A 29 9.28 22.07 -18.64
N SER A 30 8.60 22.38 -17.52
CA SER A 30 8.76 21.66 -16.26
C SER A 30 8.36 20.19 -16.41
N THR A 31 8.93 19.32 -15.56
CA THR A 31 8.66 17.87 -15.59
C THR A 31 7.18 17.53 -15.38
N TYR A 32 6.44 18.40 -14.69
CA TYR A 32 5.00 18.25 -14.47
C TYR A 32 4.26 19.51 -14.92
N SER A 33 3.11 19.33 -15.54
CA SER A 33 2.23 20.44 -15.97
C SER A 33 1.28 20.94 -14.88
N ASP A 34 1.14 20.23 -13.75
CA ASP A 34 0.25 20.61 -12.64
C ASP A 34 0.54 19.86 -11.32
N PHE A 35 0.04 20.41 -10.21
CA PHE A 35 -0.05 19.75 -8.92
C PHE A 35 -1.26 18.81 -8.81
N LEU A 36 -1.12 17.76 -8.00
CA LEU A 36 -2.25 16.89 -7.67
C LEU A 36 -3.16 17.57 -6.65
N LEU A 37 -4.48 17.57 -6.92
CA LEU A 37 -5.49 18.00 -5.95
C LEU A 37 -5.36 17.18 -4.66
N HIS A 38 -5.00 17.85 -3.57
CA HIS A 38 -4.86 17.19 -2.28
C HIS A 38 -6.24 16.78 -1.75
N ASN A 39 -6.52 15.47 -1.76
CA ASN A 39 -7.56 14.91 -0.91
C ASN A 39 -6.93 14.48 0.42
N LYS A 40 -7.39 15.05 1.54
CA LYS A 40 -6.90 14.81 2.91
C LYS A 40 -6.83 13.31 3.30
N VAL A 41 -7.55 12.45 2.55
CA VAL A 41 -7.88 11.07 2.90
C VAL A 41 -6.83 10.02 2.46
N ARG A 42 -5.83 10.34 1.61
CA ARG A 42 -4.88 9.31 1.12
C ARG A 42 -3.42 9.70 1.26
N TRP A 43 -2.71 9.00 2.14
CA TRP A 43 -1.29 9.21 2.39
C TRP A 43 -0.40 9.04 1.14
N LEU A 44 -0.75 8.13 0.21
CA LEU A 44 -0.09 7.95 -1.09
C LEU A 44 -0.06 9.23 -1.92
N SER A 45 -1.16 10.01 -1.90
CA SER A 45 -1.22 11.30 -2.59
C SER A 45 -0.30 12.34 -1.97
N ARG A 46 0.03 12.21 -0.67
CA ARG A 46 0.92 13.15 0.02
C ARG A 46 2.37 12.97 -0.42
N GLY A 47 2.84 11.73 -0.56
CA GLY A 47 4.18 11.46 -1.08
C GLY A 47 4.35 11.96 -2.52
N GLU A 48 3.34 11.76 -3.36
CA GLU A 48 3.39 12.23 -4.75
C GLU A 48 3.31 13.76 -4.86
N VAL A 49 2.51 14.42 -4.00
CA VAL A 49 2.49 15.89 -3.89
C VAL A 49 3.86 16.41 -3.46
N LEU A 50 4.52 15.78 -2.48
CA LEU A 50 5.86 16.19 -2.04
C LEU A 50 6.88 16.06 -3.16
N LYS A 51 6.85 14.95 -3.91
CA LYS A 51 7.74 14.72 -5.05
C LYS A 51 7.59 15.82 -6.10
N ARG A 52 6.36 16.10 -6.55
CA ARG A 52 6.09 17.17 -7.53
C ARG A 52 6.47 18.54 -7.00
N PHE A 53 6.20 18.80 -5.72
CA PHE A 53 6.54 20.08 -5.08
C PHE A 53 8.04 20.35 -5.10
N VAL A 54 8.87 19.34 -4.79
CA VAL A 54 10.33 19.49 -4.85
C VAL A 54 10.83 19.60 -6.29
N THR A 55 10.27 18.83 -7.23
CA THR A 55 10.66 18.93 -8.64
C THR A 55 10.40 20.32 -9.22
N CYS A 56 9.31 20.98 -8.79
CA CYS A 56 8.94 22.33 -9.24
C CYS A 56 9.28 23.42 -8.20
N LEU A 57 10.27 23.20 -7.32
CA LEU A 57 10.49 24.06 -6.15
C LEU A 57 10.84 25.50 -6.55
N GLU A 58 11.67 25.68 -7.58
CA GLU A 58 12.09 27.00 -8.04
C GLU A 58 10.93 27.74 -8.72
N GLU A 59 10.13 27.05 -9.54
CA GLU A 59 8.91 27.59 -10.13
C GLU A 59 7.89 27.98 -9.05
N VAL A 60 7.77 27.20 -7.98
CA VAL A 60 6.95 27.56 -6.82
C VAL A 60 7.46 28.84 -6.16
N LYS A 61 8.77 28.97 -5.93
CA LYS A 61 9.36 30.20 -5.37
C LYS A 61 9.10 31.40 -6.27
N THR A 62 9.33 31.28 -7.59
CA THR A 62 9.06 32.34 -8.57
C THR A 62 7.59 32.74 -8.59
N PHE A 63 6.68 31.76 -8.59
CA PHE A 63 5.24 32.03 -8.58
C PHE A 63 4.82 32.74 -7.30
N LEU A 64 5.28 32.29 -6.14
CA LEU A 64 4.96 32.91 -4.84
C LEU A 64 5.46 34.35 -4.77
N ALA A 65 6.68 34.62 -5.26
CA ALA A 65 7.21 35.98 -5.35
C ALA A 65 6.34 36.89 -6.23
N SER A 66 5.85 36.39 -7.39
CA SER A 66 4.94 37.14 -8.26
C SER A 66 3.58 37.49 -7.62
N LYS A 67 3.21 36.75 -6.56
CA LYS A 67 1.97 36.94 -5.79
C LYS A 67 2.19 37.67 -4.46
N GLU A 68 3.41 38.16 -4.21
CA GLU A 68 3.80 38.79 -2.95
C GLU A 68 3.55 37.86 -1.74
N LEU A 69 3.63 36.55 -1.95
CA LEU A 69 3.50 35.53 -0.91
C LEU A 69 4.89 35.07 -0.49
N THR A 70 5.20 35.19 0.79
CA THR A 70 6.48 34.75 1.35
C THR A 70 6.28 33.59 2.32
N PHE A 71 7.21 32.63 2.26
CA PHE A 71 7.29 31.48 3.15
C PHE A 71 8.76 31.34 3.57
N ALA A 72 9.08 31.68 4.81
CA ALA A 72 10.46 31.72 5.30
C ALA A 72 11.15 30.35 5.20
N GLU A 73 10.38 29.27 5.31
CA GLU A 73 10.85 27.89 5.24
C GLU A 73 11.48 27.53 3.88
N LEU A 74 11.04 28.17 2.78
CA LEU A 74 11.58 27.90 1.44
C LEU A 74 12.99 28.47 1.24
N GLU A 75 13.42 29.37 2.12
CA GLU A 75 14.75 29.98 2.11
C GLU A 75 15.69 29.36 3.16
N GLN A 76 15.17 28.45 4.01
CA GLN A 76 15.92 27.84 5.10
C GLN A 76 16.53 26.49 4.68
N PRO A 77 17.87 26.36 4.56
CA PRO A 77 18.51 25.09 4.18
C PRO A 77 18.15 23.94 5.13
N GLU A 78 18.08 24.20 6.44
CA GLU A 78 17.70 23.21 7.48
C GLU A 78 16.27 22.67 7.32
N TRP A 79 15.38 23.42 6.66
CA TRP A 79 14.03 22.98 6.37
C TRP A 79 13.98 22.23 5.03
N LEU A 80 14.68 22.74 4.02
CA LEU A 80 14.77 22.12 2.70
C LEU A 80 15.41 20.72 2.77
N GLU A 81 16.47 20.51 3.55
CA GLU A 81 17.05 19.17 3.72
C GLU A 81 16.02 18.16 4.25
N LYS A 82 15.13 18.60 5.18
CA LYS A 82 14.06 17.76 5.72
C LYS A 82 12.97 17.50 4.70
N LEU A 83 12.69 18.47 3.83
CA LEU A 83 11.76 18.30 2.72
C LEU A 83 12.27 17.24 1.72
N HIS A 84 13.51 17.34 1.29
CA HIS A 84 14.12 16.36 0.37
C HIS A 84 14.19 14.96 0.98
N PHE A 85 14.58 14.85 2.26
CA PHE A 85 14.51 13.58 3.00
C PHE A 85 13.10 12.99 3.02
N MET A 86 12.07 13.83 3.25
CA MET A 86 10.68 13.40 3.27
C MET A 86 10.20 12.91 1.90
N VAL A 87 10.63 13.51 0.79
CA VAL A 87 10.32 13.02 -0.56
C VAL A 87 10.81 11.58 -0.72
N ASP A 88 12.09 11.35 -0.45
CA ASP A 88 12.69 10.02 -0.61
C ASP A 88 12.06 8.99 0.34
N MET A 89 11.88 9.32 1.62
CA MET A 89 11.25 8.38 2.57
C MET A 89 9.80 8.08 2.25
N THR A 90 9.02 9.07 1.82
CA THR A 90 7.63 8.82 1.44
C THR A 90 7.53 7.98 0.17
N ALA A 91 8.47 8.10 -0.77
CA ALA A 91 8.54 7.20 -1.92
C ALA A 91 8.79 5.73 -1.52
N HIS A 92 9.72 5.48 -0.57
CA HIS A 92 9.97 4.15 -0.03
C HIS A 92 8.75 3.56 0.67
N LEU A 93 8.10 4.37 1.52
CA LEU A 93 6.86 3.96 2.20
C LEU A 93 5.73 3.71 1.19
N ASN A 94 5.66 4.50 0.09
CA ASN A 94 4.59 4.44 -0.90
C ASN A 94 4.66 3.10 -1.63
N THR A 95 5.89 2.69 -1.94
CA THR A 95 6.20 1.38 -2.51
C THR A 95 5.70 0.26 -1.59
N LEU A 96 6.07 0.28 -0.29
CA LEU A 96 5.59 -0.72 0.67
C LEU A 96 4.06 -0.76 0.73
N ASN A 97 3.41 0.39 0.89
CA ASN A 97 1.96 0.44 1.05
C ASN A 97 1.21 -0.04 -0.19
N THR A 98 1.72 0.27 -1.38
CA THR A 98 1.11 -0.22 -2.63
C THR A 98 1.19 -1.74 -2.71
N THR A 99 2.29 -2.34 -2.25
CA THR A 99 2.41 -3.80 -2.15
C THR A 99 1.44 -4.39 -1.13
N LEU A 100 1.27 -3.75 0.04
CA LEU A 100 0.36 -4.22 1.10
C LEU A 100 -1.13 -4.12 0.76
N GLN A 101 -1.53 -3.14 -0.08
CA GLN A 101 -2.93 -2.88 -0.44
C GLN A 101 -3.41 -3.64 -1.68
N GLY A 102 -2.59 -4.54 -2.23
CA GLY A 102 -2.95 -5.32 -3.41
C GLY A 102 -4.05 -6.35 -3.16
N LYS A 103 -4.99 -6.50 -4.11
CA LYS A 103 -5.95 -7.61 -4.09
C LYS A 103 -5.22 -8.94 -4.24
N GLY A 104 -5.63 -9.95 -3.47
CA GLY A 104 -5.15 -11.32 -3.59
C GLY A 104 -3.82 -11.63 -2.88
N GLY A 105 -3.32 -10.71 -2.05
CA GLY A 105 -2.24 -10.99 -1.11
C GLY A 105 -2.70 -11.87 0.05
N THR A 106 -1.78 -12.60 0.67
CA THR A 106 -2.02 -13.35 1.92
C THR A 106 -1.45 -12.60 3.12
N ALA A 107 -1.89 -12.93 4.33
CA ALA A 107 -1.29 -12.37 5.55
C ALA A 107 0.23 -12.67 5.63
N LEU A 108 0.65 -13.84 5.13
CA LEU A 108 2.06 -14.20 5.01
C LEU A 108 2.81 -13.22 4.10
N HIS A 109 2.30 -12.97 2.89
CA HIS A 109 2.91 -12.05 1.95
C HIS A 109 3.09 -10.65 2.55
N MET A 110 2.06 -10.13 3.23
CA MET A 110 2.17 -8.84 3.92
C MET A 110 3.25 -8.84 4.98
N LEU A 111 3.33 -9.89 5.80
CA LEU A 111 4.35 -10.00 6.84
C LEU A 111 5.75 -10.00 6.22
N GLU A 112 5.94 -10.74 5.13
CA GLU A 112 7.20 -10.79 4.40
C GLU A 112 7.59 -9.41 3.85
N GLU A 113 6.65 -8.65 3.28
CA GLU A 113 6.90 -7.30 2.78
C GLU A 113 7.25 -6.30 3.89
N VAL A 114 6.56 -6.38 5.03
CA VAL A 114 6.88 -5.57 6.22
C VAL A 114 8.28 -5.91 6.74
N LEU A 115 8.59 -7.20 6.90
CA LEU A 115 9.91 -7.66 7.36
C LEU A 115 11.02 -7.27 6.38
N ALA A 116 10.76 -7.35 5.07
CA ALA A 116 11.70 -6.90 4.05
C ALA A 116 11.93 -5.40 4.14
N PHE A 117 10.88 -4.60 4.37
CA PHE A 117 11.01 -3.15 4.54
C PHE A 117 11.81 -2.78 5.79
N GLU A 118 11.61 -3.47 6.92
CA GLU A 118 12.43 -3.26 8.12
C GLU A 118 13.91 -3.54 7.88
N ARG A 119 14.23 -4.57 7.08
CA ARG A 119 15.60 -4.82 6.62
C ARG A 119 16.12 -3.69 5.71
N LYS A 120 15.28 -3.15 4.82
CA LYS A 120 15.63 -1.98 3.98
C LYS A 120 15.92 -0.74 4.84
N LEU A 121 15.17 -0.49 5.90
CA LEU A 121 15.47 0.60 6.84
C LEU A 121 16.87 0.45 7.47
N THR A 122 17.32 -0.79 7.74
CA THR A 122 18.69 -1.04 8.24
C THR A 122 19.73 -0.71 7.19
N VAL A 123 19.45 -0.97 5.92
CA VAL A 123 20.30 -0.55 4.79
C VAL A 123 20.35 0.98 4.71
N PHE A 124 19.22 1.66 4.91
CA PHE A 124 19.17 3.13 4.88
C PHE A 124 20.00 3.74 6.01
N VAL A 125 19.92 3.22 7.25
CA VAL A 125 20.79 3.67 8.35
C VAL A 125 22.27 3.55 7.98
N LYS A 126 22.68 2.44 7.36
CA LYS A 126 24.06 2.23 6.90
C LYS A 126 24.45 3.19 5.77
N ASP A 127 23.53 3.53 4.87
CA ASP A 127 23.75 4.50 3.79
C ASP A 127 24.02 5.91 4.35
N PHE A 128 23.31 6.32 5.41
CA PHE A 128 23.57 7.56 6.13
C PHE A 128 24.91 7.55 6.87
N GLN A 129 25.30 6.42 7.49
CA GLN A 129 26.62 6.27 8.11
C GLN A 129 27.77 6.42 7.10
N ARG A 130 27.57 5.94 5.87
CA ARG A 130 28.55 6.07 4.77
C ARG A 130 28.52 7.46 4.12
N GLY A 131 27.45 8.22 4.30
CA GLY A 131 27.26 9.54 3.70
C GLY A 131 27.02 9.52 2.18
N THR A 132 26.76 8.33 1.59
CA THR A 132 26.60 8.12 0.15
C THR A 132 25.22 8.53 -0.38
N LEU A 133 24.17 8.42 0.45
CA LEU A 133 22.79 8.76 0.09
C LEU A 133 22.30 8.06 -1.19
N SER A 134 22.74 6.83 -1.41
CA SER A 134 22.41 6.06 -2.62
C SER A 134 20.92 5.79 -2.76
N HIS A 135 20.22 5.63 -1.63
CA HIS A 135 18.78 5.38 -1.57
C HIS A 135 17.95 6.65 -1.38
N PHE A 136 18.60 7.83 -1.35
CA PHE A 136 18.00 9.13 -1.09
C PHE A 136 18.41 10.12 -2.21
N PRO A 137 17.94 9.90 -3.46
CA PRO A 137 18.34 10.71 -4.60
C PRO A 137 18.00 12.19 -4.42
N SER A 138 16.80 12.53 -3.92
CA SER A 138 16.42 13.93 -3.75
C SER A 138 17.27 14.64 -2.71
N LEU A 139 17.55 13.98 -1.57
CA LEU A 139 18.44 14.54 -0.55
C LEU A 139 19.90 14.63 -1.02
N ARG A 140 20.33 13.71 -1.89
CA ARG A 140 21.66 13.74 -2.49
C ARG A 140 21.83 14.91 -3.46
N GLU A 141 20.84 15.19 -4.29
CA GLU A 141 20.83 16.37 -5.17
C GLU A 141 20.86 17.67 -4.35
N PHE A 142 20.10 17.73 -3.26
CA PHE A 142 20.14 18.86 -2.32
C PHE A 142 21.54 19.03 -1.69
N LYS A 143 22.17 17.94 -1.22
CA LYS A 143 23.54 17.97 -0.68
C LYS A 143 24.58 18.38 -1.72
N GLN A 144 24.37 18.13 -3.01
CA GLN A 144 25.29 18.59 -4.05
C GLN A 144 25.22 20.09 -4.30
N SER A 145 24.04 20.69 -4.05
CA SER A 145 23.82 22.14 -4.14
C SER A 145 24.10 22.87 -2.82
N HIS A 146 24.21 22.15 -1.70
CA HIS A 146 24.41 22.69 -0.35
C HIS A 146 25.49 21.91 0.41
N ASP A 147 26.58 22.57 0.80
CA ASP A 147 27.79 21.92 1.32
C ASP A 147 27.60 21.08 2.60
N THR A 148 26.56 21.34 3.40
CA THR A 148 26.33 20.64 4.67
C THR A 148 24.87 20.21 4.84
N ILE A 149 24.70 18.97 5.32
CA ILE A 149 23.41 18.42 5.75
C ILE A 149 23.56 17.68 7.08
N ASN A 150 22.48 17.63 7.87
CA ASN A 150 22.49 16.97 9.17
C ASN A 150 22.27 15.44 9.05
N LEU A 151 23.31 14.71 8.66
CA LEU A 151 23.27 13.26 8.51
C LEU A 151 22.86 12.51 9.80
N GLU A 152 23.28 13.01 10.97
CA GLU A 152 23.00 12.36 12.25
C GLU A 152 21.52 12.50 12.63
N TYR A 153 20.88 13.64 12.31
CA TYR A 153 19.45 13.83 12.46
C TYR A 153 18.66 12.81 11.64
N PHE A 154 18.98 12.66 10.34
CA PHE A 154 18.25 11.74 9.46
C PHE A 154 18.48 10.27 9.83
N LYS A 155 19.70 9.90 10.20
CA LYS A 155 20.01 8.58 10.74
C LYS A 155 19.18 8.29 12.01
N SER A 156 19.09 9.25 12.91
CA SER A 156 18.28 9.13 14.14
C SER A 156 16.80 8.99 13.81
N ALA A 157 16.29 9.76 12.83
CA ALA A 157 14.91 9.67 12.37
C ALA A 157 14.57 8.28 11.78
N ILE A 158 15.45 7.70 10.97
CA ILE A 158 15.27 6.34 10.43
C ILE A 158 15.33 5.30 11.55
N THR A 159 16.26 5.44 12.50
CA THR A 159 16.37 4.54 13.65
C THR A 159 15.11 4.57 14.52
N ALA A 160 14.53 5.76 14.73
CA ALA A 160 13.26 5.93 15.42
C ALA A 160 12.10 5.28 14.64
N MET A 161 12.10 5.41 13.30
CA MET A 161 11.14 4.74 12.42
C MET A 161 11.26 3.21 12.52
N GLN A 162 12.47 2.66 12.51
CA GLN A 162 12.71 1.23 12.70
C GLN A 162 12.15 0.71 14.02
N SER A 163 12.43 1.42 15.12
CA SER A 163 11.89 1.07 16.43
C SER A 163 10.36 1.09 16.42
N SER A 164 9.77 2.09 15.77
CA SER A 164 8.31 2.23 15.65
C SER A 164 7.68 1.11 14.82
N PHE A 165 8.31 0.73 13.69
CA PHE A 165 7.88 -0.42 12.89
C PHE A 165 7.96 -1.72 13.71
N GLY A 166 9.09 -1.94 14.38
CA GLY A 166 9.27 -3.15 15.19
C GLY A 166 8.26 -3.27 16.32
N LYS A 167 7.92 -2.15 16.99
CA LYS A 167 6.86 -2.12 18.01
C LYS A 167 5.47 -2.31 17.41
N ARG A 168 5.17 -1.68 16.27
CA ARG A 168 3.85 -1.74 15.63
C ARG A 168 3.53 -3.14 15.11
N PHE A 169 4.52 -3.84 14.57
CA PHE A 169 4.33 -5.13 13.90
C PHE A 169 4.80 -6.32 14.75
N CYS A 170 5.13 -6.14 16.05
CA CYS A 170 5.63 -7.22 16.89
C CYS A 170 4.70 -8.43 16.94
N GLY A 171 3.41 -8.24 17.24
CA GLY A 171 2.42 -9.32 17.25
C GLY A 171 2.18 -9.92 15.86
N PHE A 172 2.37 -9.15 14.78
CA PHE A 172 2.28 -9.69 13.42
C PHE A 172 3.44 -10.65 13.12
N ARG A 173 4.62 -10.43 13.70
CA ARG A 173 5.77 -11.34 13.59
C ARG A 173 5.56 -12.65 14.35
N GLU A 174 4.92 -12.59 15.52
CA GLU A 174 4.59 -13.78 16.32
C GLU A 174 3.67 -14.73 15.54
N GLY A 175 2.79 -14.18 14.69
CA GLY A 175 1.91 -14.95 13.81
C GLY A 175 2.59 -15.63 12.61
N LYS A 176 3.90 -15.51 12.41
CA LYS A 176 4.59 -16.00 11.19
C LYS A 176 4.26 -17.46 10.87
N ASN A 177 4.37 -18.35 11.86
CA ASN A 177 4.09 -19.79 11.67
C ASN A 177 2.63 -20.03 11.31
N THR A 178 1.72 -19.32 11.97
CA THR A 178 0.28 -19.36 11.68
C THR A 178 -0.01 -18.91 10.25
N PHE A 179 0.60 -17.81 9.80
CA PHE A 179 0.40 -17.30 8.44
C PHE A 179 1.05 -18.16 7.36
N SER A 180 2.13 -18.87 7.67
CA SER A 180 2.75 -19.81 6.72
C SER A 180 1.97 -21.11 6.54
N PHE A 181 1.09 -21.47 7.48
CA PHE A 181 0.37 -22.75 7.45
C PHE A 181 -0.40 -23.02 6.14
N PRO A 182 -1.13 -22.06 5.55
CA PRO A 182 -1.82 -22.32 4.28
C PRO A 182 -0.90 -22.64 3.10
N VAL A 183 0.38 -22.24 3.15
CA VAL A 183 1.33 -22.45 2.05
C VAL A 183 2.20 -23.68 2.30
N THR A 184 2.71 -23.82 3.52
CA THR A 184 3.64 -24.90 3.90
C THR A 184 3.18 -25.62 5.18
N PRO A 185 2.01 -26.28 5.19
CA PRO A 185 1.42 -26.85 6.40
C PRO A 185 2.28 -27.94 7.02
N LEU A 186 3.06 -28.67 6.22
CA LEU A 186 3.89 -29.79 6.66
C LEU A 186 5.31 -29.38 7.12
N ALA A 187 5.68 -28.12 6.96
CA ALA A 187 7.00 -27.61 7.38
C ALA A 187 6.99 -26.98 8.77
N ILE A 188 5.82 -26.90 9.41
CA ILE A 188 5.60 -26.16 10.64
C ILE A 188 5.34 -27.16 11.76
N ASP A 189 6.02 -26.97 12.89
CA ASP A 189 5.69 -27.68 14.12
C ASP A 189 4.28 -27.25 14.59
N PRO A 190 3.31 -28.17 14.70
CA PRO A 190 1.94 -27.86 15.11
C PRO A 190 1.86 -27.15 16.48
N SER A 191 2.82 -27.40 17.38
CA SER A 191 2.85 -26.78 18.70
C SER A 191 3.12 -25.26 18.67
N LEU A 192 3.65 -24.76 17.55
CA LEU A 192 3.94 -23.35 17.34
C LEU A 192 2.78 -22.58 16.69
N LEU A 193 1.66 -23.25 16.41
CA LEU A 193 0.48 -22.65 15.80
C LEU A 193 -0.35 -21.91 16.85
N ASN A 194 -0.84 -20.71 16.49
CA ASN A 194 -1.76 -19.98 17.37
C ASN A 194 -3.16 -20.59 17.26
N MET A 195 -3.50 -21.47 18.21
CA MET A 195 -4.82 -22.12 18.26
C MET A 195 -5.90 -21.22 18.86
N THR A 196 -5.52 -20.26 19.71
CA THR A 196 -6.47 -19.37 20.39
C THR A 196 -7.24 -18.45 19.43
N ALA A 197 -6.64 -18.13 18.28
CA ALA A 197 -7.26 -17.29 17.25
C ALA A 197 -8.38 -18.01 16.46
N PHE A 198 -8.48 -19.34 16.53
CA PHE A 198 -9.40 -20.14 15.72
C PHE A 198 -10.27 -21.07 16.58
N PRO A 199 -11.29 -20.51 17.28
CA PRO A 199 -12.18 -21.31 18.11
C PRO A 199 -12.90 -22.35 17.25
N GLY A 200 -12.72 -23.63 17.57
CA GLY A 200 -13.33 -24.76 16.83
C GLY A 200 -12.37 -25.61 16.00
N VAL A 201 -11.06 -25.34 16.10
CA VAL A 201 -10.00 -26.26 15.67
C VAL A 201 -9.45 -26.99 16.90
N SER A 202 -9.51 -28.32 16.89
CA SER A 202 -8.95 -29.17 17.95
C SER A 202 -7.45 -29.39 17.67
N GLN A 203 -6.59 -28.99 18.60
CA GLN A 203 -5.14 -29.14 18.43
C GLN A 203 -4.71 -30.63 18.33
N PRO A 204 -5.17 -31.54 19.21
CA PRO A 204 -4.80 -32.95 19.10
C PRO A 204 -5.26 -33.57 17.77
N ASP A 205 -6.46 -33.24 17.30
CA ASP A 205 -6.96 -33.76 16.03
C ASP A 205 -6.22 -33.16 14.84
N LEU A 206 -5.85 -31.88 14.92
CA LEU A 206 -5.00 -31.23 13.91
C LEU A 206 -3.64 -31.91 13.80
N GLU A 207 -3.02 -32.26 14.93
CA GLU A 207 -1.74 -32.97 14.99
C GLU A 207 -1.85 -34.37 14.36
N LEU A 208 -2.91 -35.11 14.66
CA LEU A 208 -3.18 -36.42 14.05
C LEU A 208 -3.44 -36.30 12.54
N GLU A 209 -4.23 -35.32 12.11
CA GLU A 209 -4.51 -35.05 10.69
C GLU A 209 -3.23 -34.70 9.92
N LEU A 210 -2.35 -33.88 10.51
CA LEU A 210 -1.06 -33.50 9.93
C LEU A 210 -0.12 -34.70 9.84
N ALA A 211 -0.08 -35.56 10.86
CA ALA A 211 0.72 -36.78 10.84
C ALA A 211 0.23 -37.77 9.77
N ASP A 212 -1.09 -37.98 9.65
CA ASP A 212 -1.68 -38.88 8.65
C ASP A 212 -1.43 -38.41 7.21
N ILE A 213 -1.50 -37.10 6.94
CA ILE A 213 -1.32 -36.58 5.59
C ILE A 213 0.16 -36.46 5.17
N ALA A 214 1.10 -36.43 6.14
CA ALA A 214 2.52 -36.18 5.91
C ALA A 214 3.21 -37.24 5.04
N ASP A 215 2.78 -38.50 5.11
CA ASP A 215 3.32 -39.60 4.31
C ASP A 215 2.48 -39.91 3.06
N LYS A 216 1.42 -39.14 2.80
CA LYS A 216 0.59 -39.31 1.60
C LYS A 216 1.17 -38.50 0.45
N ASP A 217 1.98 -39.17 -0.37
CA ASP A 217 2.72 -38.57 -1.51
C ASP A 217 1.87 -37.66 -2.40
N ILE A 218 0.61 -38.02 -2.66
CA ILE A 218 -0.32 -37.22 -3.47
C ILE A 218 -0.51 -35.82 -2.87
N TRP A 219 -0.71 -35.72 -1.55
CA TRP A 219 -0.97 -34.46 -0.86
C TRP A 219 0.31 -33.67 -0.62
N VAL A 220 1.40 -34.36 -0.25
CA VAL A 220 2.73 -33.76 -0.15
C VAL A 220 3.14 -33.12 -1.48
N SER A 221 2.95 -33.84 -2.59
CA SER A 221 3.25 -33.34 -3.93
C SER A 221 2.37 -32.16 -4.32
N LYS A 222 1.09 -32.16 -3.89
CA LYS A 222 0.18 -31.03 -4.12
C LYS A 222 0.64 -29.76 -3.40
N PHE A 223 1.06 -29.84 -2.13
CA PHE A 223 1.61 -28.68 -1.41
C PHE A 223 2.95 -28.20 -2.01
N LYS A 224 3.82 -29.13 -2.44
CA LYS A 224 5.05 -28.76 -3.16
C LYS A 224 4.75 -28.05 -4.48
N CYS A 225 3.76 -28.53 -5.24
CA CYS A 225 3.30 -27.92 -6.48
C CYS A 225 2.71 -26.52 -6.25
N LEU A 226 1.95 -26.32 -5.17
CA LEU A 226 1.47 -24.99 -4.78
C LEU A 226 2.64 -24.03 -4.57
N THR A 227 3.64 -24.40 -3.77
CA THR A 227 4.82 -23.54 -3.53
C THR A 227 5.56 -23.21 -4.82
N ALA A 228 5.78 -24.19 -5.71
CA ALA A 228 6.42 -23.97 -7.00
C ALA A 228 5.60 -23.02 -7.90
N THR A 229 4.28 -23.15 -7.89
CA THR A 229 3.38 -22.27 -8.66
C THR A 229 3.42 -20.83 -8.12
N LEU A 230 3.42 -20.66 -6.80
CA LEU A 230 3.54 -19.33 -6.17
C LEU A 230 4.89 -18.68 -6.49
N GLU A 231 5.97 -19.46 -6.52
CA GLU A 231 7.29 -18.98 -6.95
C GLU A 231 7.28 -18.51 -8.40
N ASP A 232 6.69 -19.29 -9.32
CA ASP A 232 6.59 -18.93 -10.73
C ASP A 232 5.78 -17.63 -10.93
N VAL A 233 4.65 -17.48 -10.24
CA VAL A 233 3.87 -16.24 -10.26
C VAL A 233 4.69 -15.05 -9.77
N ALA A 234 5.49 -15.21 -8.71
CA ALA A 234 6.36 -14.16 -8.21
C ALA A 234 7.45 -13.78 -9.24
N ARG A 235 8.02 -14.78 -9.92
CA ARG A 235 9.01 -14.59 -10.99
C ARG A 235 8.42 -13.86 -12.20
N GLN A 236 7.25 -14.29 -12.67
CA GLN A 236 6.54 -13.64 -13.78
C GLN A 236 6.18 -12.20 -13.44
N LYS A 237 5.67 -11.94 -12.22
CA LYS A 237 5.37 -10.58 -11.74
C LYS A 237 6.61 -9.68 -11.80
N ALA A 238 7.78 -10.19 -11.39
CA ALA A 238 9.03 -9.43 -11.46
C ALA A 238 9.45 -9.11 -12.91
N ILE A 239 9.35 -10.09 -13.82
CA ILE A 239 9.66 -9.90 -15.25
C ILE A 239 8.72 -8.86 -15.89
N LEU A 240 7.43 -8.93 -15.61
CA LEU A 240 6.45 -7.99 -16.15
C LEU A 240 6.66 -6.58 -15.60
N ALA A 241 6.99 -6.45 -14.31
CA ALA A 241 7.30 -5.16 -13.69
C ALA A 241 8.55 -4.52 -14.31
N GLN A 242 9.59 -5.32 -14.58
CA GLN A 242 10.81 -4.85 -15.25
C GLN A 242 10.53 -4.35 -16.67
N ASN A 243 9.59 -4.98 -17.38
CA ASN A 243 9.17 -4.59 -18.73
C ASN A 243 8.06 -3.53 -18.76
N HIS A 244 7.72 -2.93 -17.61
CA HIS A 244 6.63 -1.96 -17.46
C HIS A 244 5.24 -2.45 -17.94
N LYS A 245 5.01 -3.77 -17.93
CA LYS A 245 3.76 -4.41 -18.36
C LYS A 245 2.77 -4.56 -17.20
N TRP A 246 2.29 -3.43 -16.68
CA TRP A 246 1.46 -3.39 -15.47
C TRP A 246 0.07 -4.03 -15.65
N SER A 247 -0.54 -3.90 -16.83
CA SER A 247 -1.83 -4.53 -17.15
C SER A 247 -1.76 -6.06 -17.10
N ASP A 248 -0.64 -6.62 -17.53
CA ASP A 248 -0.44 -8.06 -17.62
C ASP A 248 -0.27 -8.68 -16.22
N ILE A 249 0.25 -7.90 -15.26
CA ILE A 249 0.35 -8.32 -13.86
C ILE A 249 -1.03 -8.55 -13.25
N GLU A 250 -2.06 -7.79 -13.66
CA GLU A 250 -3.42 -7.98 -13.16
C GLU A 250 -4.05 -9.29 -13.64
N ASN A 251 -3.55 -9.83 -14.77
CA ASN A 251 -4.00 -11.10 -15.35
C ASN A 251 -3.32 -12.32 -14.72
N LEU A 252 -2.28 -12.13 -13.90
CA LEU A 252 -1.61 -13.25 -13.23
C LEU A 252 -2.56 -13.93 -12.22
N PRO A 253 -2.39 -15.25 -12.01
CA PRO A 253 -3.09 -15.95 -10.95
C PRO A 253 -2.87 -15.29 -9.59
N LYS A 254 -3.95 -15.06 -8.84
CA LYS A 254 -3.87 -14.49 -7.50
C LYS A 254 -3.42 -15.55 -6.50
N GLN A 255 -2.50 -15.18 -5.62
CA GLN A 255 -1.90 -16.11 -4.66
C GLN A 255 -2.95 -16.71 -3.72
N ASP A 256 -3.84 -15.89 -3.17
CA ASP A 256 -4.94 -16.33 -2.31
C ASP A 256 -5.82 -17.39 -3.00
N LYS A 257 -6.15 -17.20 -4.28
CA LYS A 257 -6.97 -18.12 -5.06
C LYS A 257 -6.28 -19.48 -5.26
N LEU A 258 -4.99 -19.48 -5.61
CA LEU A 258 -4.21 -20.72 -5.76
C LEU A 258 -4.14 -21.52 -4.46
N VAL A 259 -3.90 -20.83 -3.35
CA VAL A 259 -3.88 -21.45 -2.01
C VAL A 259 -5.27 -22.00 -1.68
N PHE A 260 -6.33 -21.22 -1.90
CA PHE A 260 -7.70 -21.63 -1.63
C PHE A 260 -8.14 -22.87 -2.44
N GLU A 261 -7.82 -22.91 -3.74
CA GLU A 261 -8.09 -24.06 -4.61
C GLU A 261 -7.36 -25.32 -4.14
N THR A 262 -6.11 -25.16 -3.67
CA THR A 262 -5.32 -26.25 -3.11
C THR A 262 -6.01 -26.85 -1.88
N TRP A 263 -6.47 -26.02 -0.95
CA TRP A 263 -7.16 -26.47 0.26
C TRP A 263 -8.56 -27.04 0.00
N ASN A 264 -9.26 -26.60 -1.04
CA ASN A 264 -10.53 -27.20 -1.45
C ASN A 264 -10.37 -28.64 -1.95
N ALA A 265 -9.24 -28.94 -2.59
CA ALA A 265 -8.95 -30.30 -3.07
C ALA A 265 -8.63 -31.29 -1.92
N ILE A 266 -8.30 -30.80 -0.72
CA ILE A 266 -8.02 -31.65 0.44
C ILE A 266 -9.34 -32.31 0.91
N PRO A 267 -9.34 -33.64 1.20
CA PRO A 267 -10.52 -34.34 1.65
C PRO A 267 -11.12 -33.76 2.93
N ASN A 268 -12.44 -33.88 3.08
CA ASN A 268 -13.15 -33.37 4.27
C ASN A 268 -12.86 -34.17 5.55
N THR A 269 -12.14 -35.29 5.46
CA THR A 269 -11.61 -36.01 6.62
C THR A 269 -10.57 -35.18 7.39
N TYR A 270 -9.90 -34.23 6.73
CA TYR A 270 -8.93 -33.31 7.33
C TYR A 270 -9.59 -32.00 7.76
N ILE A 271 -10.62 -32.11 8.61
CA ILE A 271 -11.50 -30.98 8.93
C ILE A 271 -10.78 -29.90 9.74
N ASN A 272 -9.91 -30.28 10.68
CA ASN A 272 -9.19 -29.33 11.52
C ASN A 272 -8.14 -28.58 10.70
N MET A 273 -7.40 -29.28 9.83
CA MET A 273 -6.45 -28.66 8.91
C MET A 273 -7.15 -27.65 7.99
N LYS A 274 -8.28 -28.03 7.39
CA LYS A 274 -9.04 -27.14 6.49
C LYS A 274 -9.59 -25.93 7.26
N LYS A 275 -10.18 -26.13 8.43
CA LYS A 275 -10.68 -25.02 9.27
C LYS A 275 -9.57 -24.05 9.64
N TYR A 276 -8.39 -24.56 10.03
CA TYR A 276 -7.25 -23.73 10.37
C TYR A 276 -6.76 -22.92 9.16
N ALA A 277 -6.54 -23.59 8.02
CA ALA A 277 -6.09 -22.94 6.79
C ALA A 277 -7.07 -21.86 6.30
N PHE A 278 -8.36 -22.17 6.23
CA PHE A 278 -9.38 -21.20 5.82
C PHE A 278 -9.56 -20.07 6.83
N GLY A 279 -9.42 -20.37 8.12
CA GLY A 279 -9.36 -19.36 9.17
C GLY A 279 -8.26 -18.34 8.91
N VAL A 280 -7.02 -18.82 8.69
CA VAL A 280 -5.87 -17.95 8.38
C VAL A 280 -6.10 -17.15 7.09
N LEU A 281 -6.61 -17.77 6.02
CA LEU A 281 -6.89 -17.10 4.75
C LEU A 281 -7.95 -15.99 4.90
N SER A 282 -8.90 -16.15 5.82
CA SER A 282 -9.98 -15.17 6.05
C SER A 282 -9.50 -13.88 6.74
N ILE A 283 -8.37 -13.89 7.45
CA ILE A 283 -7.83 -12.73 8.18
C ILE A 283 -7.60 -11.55 7.23
N PHE A 284 -6.97 -11.81 6.08
CA PHE A 284 -6.66 -10.75 5.13
C PHE A 284 -7.88 -10.33 4.31
N GLY A 285 -8.66 -11.30 3.84
CA GLY A 285 -9.89 -11.02 3.08
C GLY A 285 -10.84 -10.09 3.84
N SER A 286 -11.03 -10.33 5.15
CA SER A 286 -11.86 -9.48 6.00
C SER A 286 -11.25 -8.10 6.23
N THR A 287 -9.95 -8.01 6.55
CA THR A 287 -9.25 -6.72 6.74
C THR A 287 -9.31 -5.85 5.48
N TYR A 288 -8.99 -6.42 4.32
CA TYR A 288 -9.02 -5.70 3.05
C TYR A 288 -10.42 -5.16 2.71
N VAL A 289 -11.45 -6.00 2.85
CA VAL A 289 -12.84 -5.59 2.60
C VAL A 289 -13.26 -4.49 3.58
N CYS A 290 -12.91 -4.60 4.86
CA CYS A 290 -13.17 -3.56 5.86
C CYS A 290 -12.48 -2.24 5.49
N GLU A 291 -11.20 -2.26 5.14
CA GLU A 291 -10.46 -1.07 4.70
C GLU A 291 -11.09 -0.43 3.45
N GLN A 292 -11.46 -1.26 2.46
CA GLN A 292 -12.14 -0.79 1.24
C GLN A 292 -13.49 -0.14 1.59
N VAL A 293 -14.29 -0.76 2.48
CA VAL A 293 -15.56 -0.22 2.96
C VAL A 293 -15.36 1.14 3.63
N PHE A 294 -14.42 1.26 4.58
CA PHE A 294 -14.16 2.54 5.27
C PHE A 294 -13.62 3.63 4.34
N SER A 295 -12.73 3.27 3.41
CA SER A 295 -12.21 4.19 2.40
C SER A 295 -13.32 4.72 1.48
N ASN A 296 -14.20 3.82 1.01
CA ASN A 296 -15.38 4.18 0.24
C ASN A 296 -16.36 5.03 1.06
N MET A 297 -16.57 4.69 2.33
CA MET A 297 -17.44 5.43 3.23
C MET A 297 -16.95 6.86 3.47
N ASN A 298 -15.64 7.06 3.65
CA ASN A 298 -15.04 8.39 3.77
C ASN A 298 -15.22 9.23 2.49
N TYR A 299 -15.19 8.60 1.32
CA TYR A 299 -15.49 9.27 0.05
C TYR A 299 -16.98 9.63 -0.07
N ILE A 300 -17.87 8.71 0.32
CA ILE A 300 -19.32 8.91 0.27
C ILE A 300 -19.74 10.03 1.23
N LYS A 301 -19.20 10.06 2.45
CA LYS A 301 -19.48 11.06 3.49
C LYS A 301 -18.75 12.39 3.29
N ASN A 302 -18.52 12.83 2.04
CA ASN A 302 -17.83 14.10 1.80
C ASN A 302 -18.66 15.29 2.31
N LYS A 303 -17.98 16.40 2.63
CA LYS A 303 -18.57 17.64 3.16
C LYS A 303 -19.54 18.36 2.21
N HIS A 304 -19.65 17.90 0.96
CA HIS A 304 -20.47 18.51 -0.09
C HIS A 304 -21.77 17.73 -0.35
N ARG A 305 -21.97 16.57 0.29
CA ARG A 305 -23.26 15.86 0.22
C ARG A 305 -24.20 16.43 1.27
N SER A 306 -25.26 17.05 0.79
CA SER A 306 -26.28 17.72 1.61
C SER A 306 -27.32 16.78 2.22
N ARG A 307 -27.48 15.55 1.70
CA ARG A 307 -28.45 14.55 2.19
C ARG A 307 -27.90 13.13 2.04
N LEU A 308 -27.65 12.46 3.16
CA LEU A 308 -27.29 11.04 3.21
C LEU A 308 -28.20 10.37 4.24
N THR A 309 -29.01 9.40 3.82
CA THR A 309 -29.76 8.50 4.71
C THR A 309 -29.00 7.18 4.88
N ASP A 310 -29.31 6.40 5.91
CA ASP A 310 -28.70 5.08 6.15
C ASP A 310 -28.88 4.15 4.94
N ASP A 311 -30.08 4.13 4.35
CA ASP A 311 -30.37 3.34 3.14
C ASP A 311 -29.51 3.77 1.94
N SER A 312 -29.38 5.09 1.72
CA SER A 312 -28.57 5.62 0.62
C SER A 312 -27.07 5.37 0.81
N LEU A 313 -26.59 5.41 2.06
CA LEU A 313 -25.21 5.08 2.41
C LEU A 313 -24.94 3.60 2.18
N GLN A 314 -25.85 2.73 2.67
CA GLN A 314 -25.74 1.29 2.49
C GLN A 314 -25.72 0.91 1.00
N ALA A 315 -26.61 1.48 0.19
CA ALA A 315 -26.64 1.26 -1.26
C ALA A 315 -25.34 1.71 -1.93
N CYS A 316 -24.82 2.91 -1.60
CA CYS A 316 -23.57 3.42 -2.14
C CYS A 316 -22.36 2.54 -1.76
N VAL A 317 -22.31 2.06 -0.51
CA VAL A 317 -21.24 1.16 -0.06
C VAL A 317 -21.32 -0.19 -0.79
N LYS A 318 -22.51 -0.79 -0.89
CA LYS A 318 -22.72 -2.04 -1.64
C LYS A 318 -22.26 -1.90 -3.09
N MET A 319 -22.64 -0.82 -3.76
CA MET A 319 -22.23 -0.52 -5.14
C MET A 319 -20.71 -0.35 -5.31
N LYS A 320 -20.00 0.16 -4.29
CA LYS A 320 -18.55 0.41 -4.38
C LYS A 320 -17.67 -0.77 -3.96
N VAL A 321 -18.26 -1.77 -3.29
CA VAL A 321 -17.53 -2.93 -2.76
C VAL A 321 -17.85 -4.19 -3.56
N THR A 322 -18.97 -4.22 -4.26
CA THR A 322 -19.31 -5.32 -5.19
C THR A 322 -18.45 -5.31 -6.45
N SER A 323 -18.16 -6.51 -6.97
CA SER A 323 -17.62 -6.70 -8.33
C SER A 323 -18.71 -6.69 -9.40
N TYR A 324 -19.98 -6.63 -8.99
CA TYR A 324 -21.12 -6.51 -9.90
C TYR A 324 -21.06 -5.19 -10.66
N SER A 325 -20.94 -5.28 -11.98
CA SER A 325 -21.07 -4.14 -12.88
C SER A 325 -22.51 -4.16 -13.40
N PRO A 326 -23.43 -3.33 -12.87
CA PRO A 326 -24.77 -3.25 -13.43
C PRO A 326 -24.67 -2.83 -14.89
N ASP A 327 -25.50 -3.42 -15.74
CA ASP A 327 -25.64 -2.98 -17.11
C ASP A 327 -26.42 -1.66 -17.15
N VAL A 328 -25.67 -0.56 -16.99
CA VAL A 328 -26.23 0.80 -16.94
C VAL A 328 -26.90 1.17 -18.26
N GLN A 329 -26.46 0.60 -19.39
CA GLN A 329 -27.05 0.89 -20.70
C GLN A 329 -28.46 0.31 -20.78
N THR A 330 -28.63 -0.94 -20.36
CA THR A 330 -29.95 -1.59 -20.28
C THR A 330 -30.84 -0.90 -19.24
N LEU A 331 -30.31 -0.55 -18.06
CA LEU A 331 -31.09 0.18 -17.06
C LEU A 331 -31.50 1.57 -17.51
N SER A 332 -30.66 2.27 -18.29
CA SER A 332 -30.96 3.61 -18.78
C SER A 332 -31.99 3.62 -19.91
N SER A 333 -32.08 2.56 -20.71
CA SER A 333 -33.08 2.46 -21.78
C SER A 333 -34.48 2.14 -21.24
N GLU A 334 -34.57 1.55 -20.04
CA GLU A 334 -35.82 1.26 -19.34
C GLU A 334 -36.36 2.45 -18.53
N VAL A 335 -35.54 3.49 -18.28
CA VAL A 335 -35.96 4.69 -17.54
C VAL A 335 -36.56 5.72 -18.48
N GLN A 336 -37.83 6.08 -18.22
CA GLN A 336 -38.57 7.06 -18.99
C GLN A 336 -37.92 8.46 -18.87
N GLU A 337 -37.40 8.99 -19.96
CA GLU A 337 -36.79 10.33 -20.00
C GLU A 337 -37.83 11.40 -19.66
N GLN A 338 -37.71 12.04 -18.51
CA GLN A 338 -38.38 13.32 -18.27
C GLN A 338 -37.63 14.40 -19.05
N LYS A 339 -38.15 14.75 -20.22
CA LYS A 339 -37.70 15.96 -20.94
C LYS A 339 -38.02 17.16 -20.06
N SER A 340 -36.99 17.93 -19.66
CA SER A 340 -37.23 19.21 -19.02
C SER A 340 -37.90 20.14 -20.03
N HIS A 341 -39.01 20.75 -19.60
CA HIS A 341 -39.71 21.78 -20.38
C HIS A 341 -38.90 23.05 -20.53
#